data_AF-A0A392QUQ4-F1
#
_entry.id   AF-A0A392QUQ4-F1
#
_cell.length_a   1.000
_cell.length_b   1.000
_cell.length_c   1.000
_cell.angle_alpha   90.00
_cell.angle_beta   90.00
_cell.angle_gamma   90.00
#
_symmetry.space_group_name_H-M   'P 1'
#
loop_
_entity.id
_entity.type
_entity.pdbx_description
1 polymer ?
#
loop_
_entity_poly.entity_id
_entity_poly.type
_entity_poly.pdbx_seq_one_letter_code
_entity_poly.pdbx_strand_id
1 'polypeptide(L)'
;MNPPGQMLIEMLCEDQGFFLEIVDIIRGFGLNILKAKMDLRKNKLWARFIVEANRHVTRIDVFWSLINLLQQPNAAGIDSSNNHGNIIPSNIA
;
A
#
# COMPACT_ATOMS: atom_id res chain seq x y z
N MET A 1 10.89 -23.84 10.71
CA MET A 1 9.57 -24.07 10.07
C MET A 1 8.67 -22.92 10.49
N ASN A 2 8.09 -22.18 9.55
CA ASN A 2 7.10 -21.17 9.91
C ASN A 2 5.83 -21.87 10.42
N PRO A 3 5.15 -21.33 11.44
CA PRO A 3 3.84 -21.81 11.86
C PRO A 3 2.87 -21.93 10.67
N PRO A 4 1.95 -22.91 10.67
CA PRO A 4 0.99 -23.07 9.59
C PRO A 4 0.19 -21.78 9.38
N GLY A 5 0.07 -21.34 8.13
CA GLY A 5 -0.61 -20.09 7.78
C GLY A 5 0.28 -18.83 7.79
N GLN A 6 1.51 -18.90 8.30
CA GLN A 6 2.42 -17.75 8.27
C GLN A 6 3.20 -17.62 6.97
N MET A 7 3.31 -16.38 6.50
CA MET A 7 3.97 -16.01 5.26
C MET A 7 4.79 -14.72 5.43
N LEU A 8 5.88 -14.61 4.67
CA LEU A 8 6.67 -13.38 4.58
C LEU A 8 6.35 -12.69 3.26
N ILE A 9 5.97 -11.42 3.34
CA ILE A 9 5.86 -10.50 2.20
C ILE A 9 7.06 -9.56 2.28
N GLU A 10 7.87 -9.54 1.23
CA GLU A 10 9.02 -8.64 1.09
C GLU A 10 8.86 -7.83 -0.21
N MET A 11 8.95 -6.50 -0.10
CA MET A 11 8.79 -5.59 -1.24
C MET A 11 9.88 -4.53 -1.24
N LEU A 12 10.32 -4.18 -2.44
CA LEU A 12 11.26 -3.10 -2.69
C LEU A 12 10.49 -1.80 -2.93
N CYS A 13 10.72 -0.80 -2.08
CA CYS A 13 10.00 0.48 -2.09
C CYS A 13 10.90 1.58 -2.68
N GLU A 14 11.14 1.51 -4.00
CA GLU A 14 11.92 2.54 -4.72
C GLU A 14 11.09 3.80 -5.01
N ASP A 15 9.78 3.65 -5.22
CA ASP A 15 8.84 4.77 -5.39
C ASP A 15 8.03 5.02 -4.11
N GLN A 16 8.15 6.25 -3.58
CA GLN A 16 7.67 6.63 -2.24
C GLN A 16 6.14 6.58 -2.05
N GLY A 17 5.36 6.44 -3.13
CA GLY A 17 3.88 6.46 -3.07
C GLY A 17 3.23 5.14 -2.65
N PHE A 18 3.90 3.99 -2.85
CA PHE A 18 3.25 2.67 -2.75
C PHE A 18 3.30 2.05 -1.35
N PHE A 19 4.25 2.45 -0.51
CA PHE A 19 4.54 1.74 0.73
C PHE A 19 3.46 1.91 1.81
N LEU A 20 2.84 3.09 1.91
CA LEU A 20 1.91 3.36 3.00
C LEU A 20 0.59 2.59 2.85
N GLU A 21 0.17 2.32 1.62
CA GLU A 21 -1.09 1.60 1.34
C GLU A 21 -0.98 0.09 1.56
N ILE A 22 0.24 -0.49 1.56
CA ILE A 22 0.38 -1.96 1.62
C ILE A 22 -0.19 -2.55 2.91
N VAL A 23 -0.12 -1.81 4.01
CA VAL A 23 -0.65 -2.27 5.30
C VAL A 23 -2.17 -2.44 5.22
N ASP A 24 -2.85 -1.47 4.61
CA ASP A 24 -4.31 -1.49 4.45
C ASP A 24 -4.73 -2.53 3.43
N ILE A 25 -3.93 -2.73 2.38
CA ILE A 25 -4.15 -3.74 1.37
C ILE A 25 -3.99 -5.16 1.94
N ILE A 26 -2.91 -5.42 2.69
CA ILE A 26 -2.69 -6.71 3.37
C ILE A 26 -3.86 -7.02 4.30
N ARG A 27 -4.33 -6.04 5.06
CA ARG A 27 -5.51 -6.19 5.92
C ARG A 27 -6.79 -6.43 5.12
N GLY A 28 -6.95 -5.77 3.97
CA GLY A 28 -8.06 -5.96 3.04
C GLY A 28 -8.15 -7.39 2.49
N PHE A 29 -7.04 -8.12 2.42
CA PHE A 29 -7.00 -9.53 2.04
C PHE A 29 -7.37 -10.51 3.18
N GLY A 30 -7.77 -10.00 4.34
CA GLY A 30 -8.08 -10.83 5.51
C GLY A 30 -6.86 -11.51 6.14
N LEU A 31 -5.67 -10.95 5.89
CA LEU A 31 -4.41 -11.37 6.51
C LEU A 31 -4.17 -10.57 7.79
N ASN A 32 -3.68 -11.26 8.82
CA ASN A 32 -3.25 -10.61 10.05
C ASN A 32 -1.76 -10.25 9.96
N ILE A 33 -1.39 -9.01 10.21
CA ILE A 33 0.01 -8.59 10.24
C ILE A 33 0.57 -8.88 11.64
N LEU A 34 1.46 -9.87 11.74
CA LEU A 34 2.13 -10.23 12.98
C LEU A 34 3.35 -9.35 13.25
N LYS A 35 4.07 -8.98 12.20
CA LYS A 35 5.26 -8.12 12.29
C LYS A 35 5.43 -7.31 11.03
N ALA A 36 5.74 -6.03 11.18
CA ALA A 36 6.13 -5.15 10.08
C ALA A 36 7.52 -4.58 10.37
N LYS A 37 8.35 -4.46 9.33
CA LYS A 37 9.66 -3.82 9.41
C LYS A 37 9.95 -3.11 8.10
N MET A 38 10.50 -1.90 8.22
CA MET A 38 11.09 -1.17 7.11
C MET A 38 12.60 -1.11 7.33
N ASP A 39 13.37 -1.43 6.30
CA ASP A 39 14.83 -1.46 6.37
C ASP A 39 15.49 -0.87 5.13
N LEU A 40 16.58 -0.13 5.35
CA LEU A 40 17.47 0.28 4.29
C LEU A 40 18.54 -0.80 4.07
N ARG A 41 18.46 -1.53 2.95
CA ARG A 41 19.44 -2.56 2.56
C ARG A 41 20.13 -2.11 1.28
N LYS A 42 21.44 -1.89 1.33
CA LYS A 42 22.24 -1.45 0.16
C LYS A 42 21.64 -0.21 -0.53
N ASN A 43 21.25 0.79 0.27
CA ASN A 43 20.62 2.03 -0.19
C ASN A 43 19.26 1.87 -0.87
N LYS A 44 18.59 0.72 -0.65
CA LYS A 44 17.23 0.45 -1.11
C LYS A 44 16.32 0.27 0.09
N LEU A 45 15.12 0.84 0.03
CA LEU A 45 14.12 0.71 1.10
C LEU A 45 13.34 -0.59 0.89
N TRP A 46 13.28 -1.43 1.92
CA TRP A 46 12.58 -2.70 1.88
C TRP A 46 11.51 -2.75 2.95
N ALA A 47 10.33 -3.17 2.55
CA ALA A 47 9.21 -3.45 3.41
C ALA A 47 9.10 -4.95 3.66
N ARG A 48 9.00 -5.35 4.92
CA ARG A 48 8.90 -6.75 5.33
C ARG A 48 7.74 -6.95 6.28
N PHE A 49 6.81 -7.81 5.89
CA PHE A 49 5.64 -8.15 6.69
C PHE A 49 5.61 -9.66 6.93
N ILE A 50 5.56 -10.05 8.20
CA ILE A 50 5.15 -11.40 8.58
C ILE A 50 3.65 -11.35 8.77
N VAL A 51 2.95 -12.14 7.98
CA VAL A 51 1.48 -12.19 7.97
C VAL A 51 1.00 -13.60 8.29
N GLU A 52 -0.21 -13.69 8.81
CA GLU A 52 -0.90 -14.95 9.08
C GLU A 52 -2.23 -14.97 8.33
N ALA A 53 -2.42 -16.03 7.55
CA ALA A 53 -3.63 -16.30 6.79
C ALA A 53 -4.66 -17.04 7.65
N ASN A 54 -5.92 -16.64 7.51
CA ASN A 54 -7.05 -17.46 7.95
C ASN A 54 -7.15 -18.74 7.10
N ARG A 55 -7.92 -19.74 7.58
CA ARG A 55 -7.93 -21.15 7.12
C ARG A 55 -8.26 -21.41 5.64
N HIS A 56 -8.43 -20.38 4.81
CA HIS A 56 -8.83 -20.50 3.40
C HIS A 56 -8.00 -19.66 2.44
N VAL A 57 -7.03 -18.87 2.92
CA VAL A 57 -6.19 -18.03 2.05
C VAL A 57 -4.91 -18.78 1.74
N THR A 58 -4.65 -19.01 0.46
CA THR A 58 -3.43 -19.69 0.01
C THR A 58 -2.32 -18.70 -0.33
N ARG A 59 -1.10 -19.21 -0.48
CA ARG A 59 0.04 -18.37 -0.86
C ARG A 59 -0.14 -17.73 -2.23
N ILE A 60 -0.79 -18.45 -3.15
CA ILE A 60 -0.97 -18.01 -4.53
C ILE A 60 -2.03 -16.90 -4.61
N ASP A 61 -3.07 -16.94 -3.78
CA ASP A 61 -4.10 -15.90 -3.71
C ASP A 61 -3.51 -14.55 -3.29
N VAL A 62 -2.65 -14.59 -2.26
CA VAL A 62 -1.92 -13.41 -1.77
C VAL A 62 -1.00 -12.86 -2.87
N PHE A 63 -0.27 -13.75 -3.56
CA PHE A 63 0.65 -13.35 -4.62
C PHE A 63 -0.07 -12.70 -5.80
N TRP A 64 -1.18 -13.27 -6.26
CA TRP A 64 -2.01 -12.68 -7.32
C TRP A 64 -2.55 -11.32 -6.94
N SER A 65 -3.01 -11.17 -5.69
CA SER A 65 -3.56 -9.91 -5.21
C SER A 65 -2.49 -8.81 -5.16
N LEU A 66 -1.27 -9.15 -4.76
CA LEU A 66 -0.12 -8.23 -4.81
C LEU A 66 0.29 -7.88 -6.24
N ILE A 67 0.26 -8.82 -7.18
CA ILE A 67 0.54 -8.53 -8.60
C ILE A 67 -0.52 -7.58 -9.18
N ASN A 68 -1.81 -7.86 -8.94
CA ASN A 68 -2.88 -7.01 -9.44
C ASN A 68 -2.77 -5.58 -8.88
N LEU A 69 -2.34 -5.45 -7.63
CA LEU A 69 -2.03 -4.15 -7.04
C LEU A 69 -0.89 -3.43 -7.80
N LEU A 70 0.22 -4.11 -8.05
CA LEU A 70 1.37 -3.53 -8.75
C LEU A 70 1.07 -3.21 -10.23
N GLN A 71 0.09 -3.88 -10.82
CA GLN A 71 -0.33 -3.68 -12.21
C GLN A 71 -1.35 -2.56 -12.39
N GLN A 72 -1.96 -2.04 -11.31
CA GLN A 72 -2.85 -0.89 -11.43
C GLN A 72 -2.02 0.31 -11.92
N PRO A 73 -2.31 0.84 -13.13
CA PRO A 73 -1.63 2.02 -13.60
C PRO A 73 -1.96 3.13 -12.60
N ASN A 74 -0.92 3.74 -12.01
CA ASN A 74 -1.07 4.95 -11.21
C ASN A 74 -2.03 5.87 -11.96
N ALA A 75 -3.27 6.00 -11.47
CA ALA A 75 -4.17 7.02 -11.97
C ALA A 75 -3.46 8.34 -11.64
N ALA A 76 -2.78 8.85 -12.64
CA ALA A 76 -1.89 9.99 -12.53
C ALA A 76 -2.63 11.14 -11.87
N GLY A 77 -2.02 11.72 -10.83
CA GLY A 77 -2.33 13.04 -10.31
C GLY A 77 -3.80 13.32 -10.02
N ILE A 78 -4.21 13.16 -8.76
CA ILE A 78 -5.26 14.05 -8.25
C ILE A 78 -4.63 15.45 -8.19
N ASP A 79 -4.72 16.18 -9.30
CA ASP A 79 -4.45 17.61 -9.34
C ASP A 79 -5.62 18.30 -8.63
N SER A 80 -5.52 18.41 -7.30
CA SER A 80 -6.38 19.31 -6.52
C SER A 80 -5.79 20.72 -6.55
N SER A 81 -5.80 21.35 -7.71
CA SER A 81 -5.78 22.81 -7.85
C SER A 81 -7.12 23.27 -8.44
N ASN A 82 -8.17 23.26 -7.62
CA ASN A 82 -9.32 24.13 -7.86
C ASN A 82 -9.28 25.26 -6.82
N ASN A 83 -8.44 26.24 -7.15
CA ASN A 83 -8.42 27.56 -6.55
C ASN A 83 -9.67 28.31 -7.04
N HIS A 84 -10.83 28.10 -6.42
CA HIS A 84 -12.01 28.93 -6.67
C HIS A 84 -11.96 30.14 -5.75
N GLY A 85 -11.53 31.26 -6.34
CA GLY A 85 -11.31 32.53 -5.69
C GLY A 85 -12.55 33.10 -5.02
N ASN A 86 -12.32 33.67 -3.84
CA ASN A 86 -13.27 34.52 -3.13
C ASN A 86 -13.54 35.78 -3.96
N ILE A 87 -14.74 35.90 -4.52
CA ILE A 87 -15.24 37.16 -5.09
C ILE A 87 -15.97 37.90 -3.97
N ILE A 88 -15.34 38.97 -3.45
CA ILE A 88 -15.98 39.98 -2.61
C ILE A 88 -16.89 40.83 -3.51
N PRO A 89 -18.17 41.09 -3.17
CA PRO A 89 -19.00 41.97 -3.98
C PRO A 89 -18.64 43.42 -3.67
N SER A 90 -18.07 44.13 -4.64
CA SER A 90 -17.95 45.58 -4.61
C SER A 90 -19.05 46.20 -5.47
N ASN A 91 -20.21 46.49 -4.88
CA ASN A 91 -21.17 47.43 -5.45
C ASN A 91 -20.93 48.82 -4.83
N ILE A 92 -20.17 49.64 -5.54
CA ILE A 92 -20.11 51.09 -5.36
C ILE A 92 -20.65 51.70 -6.66
N ALA A 93 -21.89 52.22 -6.61
CA ALA A 93 -22.43 53.37 -7.34
C ALA A 93 -23.93 53.48 -7.04
#